data_AF-A0A4R6U9J6-F1
#
_entry.id   AF-A0A4R6U9J6-F1
#
_cell.length_a   1.000
_cell.length_b   1.000
_cell.length_c   1.000
_cell.angle_alpha   90.00
_cell.angle_beta   90.00
_cell.angle_gamma   90.00
#
_symmetry.space_group_name_H-M   'P 1'
#
loop_
_entity.id
_entity.type
_entity.pdbx_description
1 polymer ?
#
loop_
_entity_poly.entity_id
_entity_poly.type
_entity_poly.pdbx_seq_one_letter_code
_entity_poly.pdbx_strand_id
1 'polypeptide(L)'
;MLQDNARLSNDLIRWLKLLALPRWAKVALAIIMLFTLANALGLLVNGMLSRDKDAIAAGITMMTVGLPVGLMVVALVFGDGGLRRLKSLTHSVLNEDIPTALHENFNARPFEPAGWIPRLHTRTNGCCADYHVLPPGAETKTAILHFIVELNVNKVNLVLLLPHAPDLEYATAYFKRSSSLQSCLEGAQREGYALSDTPEHRSGMTGLVLTRTLHEDFLLDPARRLYFAQDLAFFIRGMIEAHRG
;
A
#
# COMPACT_ATOMS: atom_id res chain seq x y z
N MET A 1 -11.42 4.09 -38.39
CA MET A 1 -12.55 4.95 -37.94
C MET A 1 -12.96 4.70 -36.48
N LEU A 2 -13.46 3.53 -36.06
CA LEU A 2 -13.80 3.30 -34.63
C LEU A 2 -12.56 3.18 -33.71
N GLN A 3 -11.46 2.58 -34.19
CA GLN A 3 -10.21 2.48 -33.43
C GLN A 3 -9.48 3.81 -33.25
N ASP A 4 -9.62 4.74 -34.20
CA ASP A 4 -8.99 6.06 -34.13
C ASP A 4 -9.69 6.96 -33.10
N ASN A 5 -11.02 6.88 -33.00
CA ASN A 5 -11.81 7.59 -31.99
C ASN A 5 -11.52 7.11 -30.57
N ALA A 6 -11.33 5.80 -30.37
CA ALA A 6 -10.97 5.24 -29.07
C ALA A 6 -9.55 5.68 -28.63
N ARG A 7 -8.60 5.75 -29.56
CA ARG A 7 -7.24 6.25 -29.29
C ARG A 7 -7.23 7.75 -28.98
N LEU A 8 -7.91 8.56 -29.79
CA LEU A 8 -8.06 10.01 -29.54
C LEU A 8 -8.75 10.31 -28.19
N SER A 9 -9.77 9.52 -27.83
CA SER A 9 -10.44 9.65 -26.53
C SER A 9 -9.52 9.28 -25.37
N ASN A 10 -8.75 8.18 -25.47
CA ASN A 10 -7.76 7.81 -24.47
C ASN A 10 -6.64 8.84 -24.32
N ASP A 11 -6.16 9.41 -25.43
CA ASP A 11 -5.14 10.46 -25.39
C ASP A 11 -5.70 11.76 -24.81
N LEU A 12 -6.95 12.15 -25.14
CA LEU A 12 -7.61 13.30 -24.49
C LEU A 12 -7.80 13.10 -22.99
N ILE A 13 -8.22 11.90 -22.56
CA ILE A 13 -8.34 11.56 -21.13
C ILE A 13 -6.96 11.58 -20.45
N ARG A 14 -5.91 11.15 -21.15
CA ARG A 14 -4.52 11.21 -20.67
C ARG A 14 -4.02 12.64 -20.56
N TRP A 15 -4.29 13.50 -21.54
CA TRP A 15 -3.99 14.93 -21.52
C TRP A 15 -4.79 15.68 -20.45
N LEU A 16 -6.07 15.32 -20.24
CA LEU A 16 -6.90 15.86 -19.16
C LEU A 16 -6.39 15.43 -17.78
N LYS A 17 -5.91 14.19 -17.64
CA LYS A 17 -5.25 13.68 -16.41
C LYS A 17 -3.89 14.36 -16.18
N LEU A 18 -3.18 14.76 -17.23
CA LEU A 18 -1.93 15.53 -17.15
C LEU A 18 -2.18 17.00 -16.76
N LEU A 19 -3.36 17.54 -17.07
CA LEU A 19 -3.87 18.81 -16.56
C LEU A 19 -4.33 18.64 -15.10
N ALA A 20 -3.39 18.28 -14.23
CA ALA A 20 -3.62 18.14 -12.80
C ALA A 20 -3.94 19.53 -12.20
N LEU A 21 -5.22 19.91 -12.23
CA LEU A 21 -5.71 21.15 -11.65
C LEU A 21 -5.27 21.24 -10.18
N PRO A 22 -4.73 22.39 -9.73
CA PRO A 22 -4.35 22.55 -8.34
C PRO A 22 -5.59 22.41 -7.45
N ARG A 23 -5.41 21.87 -6.23
CA ARG A 23 -6.53 21.54 -5.33
C ARG A 23 -7.46 22.73 -5.08
N TRP A 24 -6.91 23.93 -4.95
CA TRP A 24 -7.71 25.15 -4.74
C TRP A 24 -8.65 25.42 -5.92
N ALA A 25 -8.23 25.16 -7.16
CA ALA A 25 -9.05 25.34 -8.34
C ALA A 25 -10.18 24.31 -8.40
N LYS A 26 -9.91 23.05 -8.01
CA LYS A 26 -10.95 22.01 -7.90
C LYS A 26 -12.02 22.37 -6.87
N VAL A 27 -11.59 22.89 -5.70
CA VAL A 27 -12.49 23.37 -4.65
C VAL A 27 -13.29 24.58 -5.12
N ALA A 28 -12.65 25.55 -5.77
CA ALA A 28 -13.35 26.71 -6.34
C ALA A 28 -14.40 26.29 -7.40
N LEU A 29 -14.04 25.38 -8.30
CA LEU A 29 -14.96 24.83 -9.30
C LEU A 29 -16.16 24.12 -8.65
N ALA A 30 -15.91 23.32 -7.61
CA ALA A 30 -16.97 22.65 -6.85
C ALA A 30 -17.91 23.64 -6.15
N ILE A 31 -17.36 24.72 -5.57
CA ILE A 31 -18.16 25.78 -4.94
C ILE A 31 -19.02 26.49 -5.98
N ILE A 32 -18.45 26.90 -7.11
CA ILE A 32 -19.18 27.55 -8.20
C ILE A 32 -20.31 26.64 -8.68
N MET A 33 -20.01 25.37 -8.92
CA MET A 33 -21.00 24.38 -9.35
C MET A 33 -22.15 24.25 -8.35
N LEU A 34 -21.83 24.14 -7.05
CA LEU A 34 -22.83 24.03 -5.99
C LEU A 34 -23.68 25.30 -5.90
N PHE A 35 -23.09 26.48 -6.09
CA PHE A 35 -23.80 27.75 -6.17
C PHE A 35 -24.74 27.81 -7.39
N THR A 36 -24.29 27.37 -8.57
CA THR A 36 -25.13 27.35 -9.78
C THR A 36 -26.31 26.39 -9.64
N LEU A 37 -26.10 25.21 -9.06
CA LEU A 37 -27.18 24.24 -8.78
C LEU A 37 -28.14 24.76 -7.72
N ALA A 38 -27.64 25.41 -6.66
CA ALA A 38 -28.49 26.02 -5.64
C ALA A 38 -29.35 27.16 -6.22
N ASN A 39 -28.78 28.00 -7.09
CA ASN A 39 -29.54 29.05 -7.79
C ASN A 39 -30.57 28.46 -8.76
N ALA A 40 -30.21 27.44 -9.53
CA ALA A 40 -31.15 26.77 -10.44
C ALA A 40 -32.32 26.14 -9.65
N LEU A 41 -32.02 25.48 -8.53
CA LEU A 41 -33.03 24.93 -7.64
C LEU A 41 -33.90 26.02 -7.01
N GLY A 42 -33.30 27.14 -6.59
CA GLY A 42 -34.00 28.30 -6.06
C GLY A 42 -34.96 28.92 -7.08
N LEU A 43 -34.52 29.09 -8.33
CA LEU A 43 -35.37 29.55 -9.44
C LEU A 43 -36.54 28.59 -9.70
N LEU A 44 -36.28 27.28 -9.63
CA LEU A 44 -37.31 26.26 -9.82
C LEU A 44 -38.36 26.31 -8.71
N VAL A 45 -37.93 26.37 -7.44
CA VAL A 45 -38.82 26.45 -6.27
C VAL A 45 -39.61 27.75 -6.28
N ASN A 46 -38.95 28.89 -6.51
CA ASN A 46 -39.60 30.19 -6.58
C ASN A 46 -40.58 30.26 -7.75
N GLY A 47 -40.18 29.79 -8.94
CA GLY A 47 -41.03 29.73 -10.12
C GLY A 47 -42.27 28.86 -9.90
N MET A 48 -42.13 27.72 -9.19
CA MET A 48 -43.28 26.88 -8.81
C MET A 48 -44.22 27.60 -7.83
N LEU A 49 -43.69 28.31 -6.83
CA LEU A 49 -44.50 29.06 -5.86
C LEU A 49 -45.22 30.24 -6.51
N SER A 50 -44.54 31.00 -7.36
CA SER A 50 -45.09 32.15 -8.08
C SER A 50 -45.88 31.78 -9.33
N ARG A 51 -45.93 30.49 -9.70
CA ARG A 51 -46.49 29.96 -10.97
C ARG A 51 -45.92 30.62 -12.23
N ASP A 52 -44.67 31.06 -12.15
CA ASP A 52 -43.93 31.64 -13.27
C ASP A 52 -43.30 30.53 -14.11
N LYS A 53 -43.86 30.33 -15.30
CA LYS A 53 -43.41 29.29 -16.24
C LYS A 53 -42.02 29.55 -16.79
N ASP A 54 -41.62 30.82 -16.90
CA ASP A 54 -40.33 31.20 -17.47
C ASP A 54 -39.21 30.92 -16.47
N ALA A 55 -39.44 31.22 -15.19
CA ALA A 55 -38.54 30.86 -14.10
C ALA A 55 -38.37 29.33 -13.95
N ILE A 56 -39.46 28.57 -14.10
CA ILE A 56 -39.42 27.10 -14.08
C ILE A 56 -38.60 26.56 -15.26
N ALA A 57 -38.83 27.06 -16.48
CA ALA A 57 -38.10 26.62 -17.68
C ALA A 57 -36.60 26.93 -17.59
N ALA A 58 -36.24 28.11 -17.08
CA ALA A 58 -34.85 28.50 -16.83
C ALA A 58 -34.18 27.57 -15.80
N GLY A 59 -34.85 27.29 -14.68
CA GLY A 59 -34.35 26.38 -13.65
C GLY A 59 -34.10 24.96 -14.17
N ILE A 60 -35.04 24.40 -14.93
CA ILE A 60 -34.91 23.07 -15.56
C ILE A 60 -33.71 23.04 -16.51
N THR A 61 -33.59 24.05 -17.38
CA THR A 61 -32.50 24.11 -18.38
C THR A 61 -31.13 24.17 -17.70
N MET A 62 -31.00 24.99 -16.65
CA MET A 62 -29.76 25.09 -15.87
C MET A 62 -29.42 23.78 -15.14
N MET A 63 -30.41 23.05 -14.61
CA MET A 63 -30.18 21.74 -14.01
C MET A 63 -29.75 20.70 -15.04
N THR A 64 -30.37 20.68 -16.22
CA THR A 64 -30.03 19.71 -17.28
C THR A 64 -28.58 19.86 -17.75
N VAL A 65 -28.10 21.10 -17.90
CA VAL A 65 -26.70 21.36 -18.27
C VAL A 65 -25.77 21.19 -17.06
N GLY A 66 -26.22 21.59 -15.88
CA GLY A 66 -25.40 21.56 -14.68
C GLY A 66 -25.12 20.16 -14.14
N LEU A 67 -26.04 19.20 -14.31
CA LEU A 67 -25.91 17.87 -13.71
C LEU A 67 -24.74 17.05 -14.30
N PRO A 68 -24.58 16.94 -15.65
CA PRO A 68 -23.42 16.26 -16.25
C PRO A 68 -22.09 16.93 -15.91
N VAL A 69 -22.05 18.27 -15.94
CA VAL A 69 -20.85 19.05 -15.58
C VAL A 69 -20.52 18.83 -14.11
N GLY A 70 -21.52 18.86 -13.23
CA GLY A 70 -21.37 18.61 -11.80
C GLY A 70 -20.83 17.21 -11.49
N LEU A 71 -21.31 16.17 -12.18
CA LEU A 71 -20.76 14.83 -12.08
C LEU A 71 -19.27 14.78 -12.48
N MET A 72 -18.89 15.49 -13.54
CA MET A 72 -17.48 15.59 -13.96
C MET A 72 -16.62 16.30 -12.90
N VAL A 73 -17.13 17.39 -12.31
CA VAL A 73 -16.46 18.11 -11.21
C VAL A 73 -16.26 17.20 -10.01
N VAL A 74 -17.30 16.47 -9.59
CA VAL A 74 -17.25 15.50 -8.49
C VAL A 74 -16.17 14.46 -8.78
N ALA A 75 -16.17 13.84 -9.96
CA ALA A 75 -15.14 12.87 -10.34
C ALA A 75 -13.71 13.45 -10.29
N LEU A 76 -13.52 14.70 -10.73
CA LEU A 76 -12.22 15.40 -10.70
C LEU A 76 -11.74 15.74 -9.28
N VAL A 77 -12.66 16.11 -8.39
CA VAL A 77 -12.37 16.43 -6.98
C VAL A 77 -11.99 15.17 -6.21
N PHE A 78 -12.72 14.06 -6.42
CA PHE A 78 -12.49 12.80 -5.71
C PHE A 78 -11.40 11.91 -6.35
N GLY A 79 -11.09 12.10 -7.64
CA GLY A 79 -10.13 11.27 -8.38
C GLY A 79 -8.68 11.30 -7.86
N ASP A 80 -8.23 12.44 -7.32
CA ASP A 80 -6.87 12.57 -6.77
C ASP A 80 -6.70 11.92 -5.38
N GLY A 81 -7.81 11.61 -4.71
CA GLY A 81 -7.80 11.00 -3.39
C GLY A 81 -7.18 9.60 -3.39
N GLY A 82 -7.31 8.89 -4.52
CA GLY A 82 -6.84 7.51 -4.67
C GLY A 82 -5.36 7.35 -4.36
N LEU A 83 -4.47 8.13 -4.98
CA LEU A 83 -3.03 7.98 -4.77
C LEU A 83 -2.60 8.28 -3.33
N ARG A 84 -3.17 9.33 -2.70
CA ARG A 84 -2.84 9.65 -1.30
C ARG A 84 -3.37 8.59 -0.35
N ARG A 85 -4.57 8.08 -0.63
CA ARG A 85 -5.17 6.98 0.12
C ARG A 85 -4.32 5.72 0.00
N LEU A 86 -3.88 5.37 -1.21
CA LEU A 86 -2.98 4.23 -1.43
C LEU A 86 -1.66 4.40 -0.68
N LYS A 87 -1.03 5.59 -0.73
CA LYS A 87 0.17 5.89 0.08
C LYS A 87 -0.09 5.73 1.59
N SER A 88 -1.21 6.25 2.07
CA SER A 88 -1.61 6.12 3.48
C SER A 88 -1.82 4.66 3.88
N LEU A 89 -2.43 3.85 3.00
CA LEU A 89 -2.66 2.43 3.24
C LEU A 89 -1.35 1.65 3.22
N THR A 90 -0.44 1.94 2.29
CA THR A 90 0.92 1.38 2.29
C THR A 90 1.63 1.69 3.60
N HIS A 91 1.55 2.94 4.08
CA HIS A 91 2.12 3.31 5.37
C HIS A 91 1.47 2.57 6.55
N SER A 92 0.15 2.40 6.55
CA SER A 92 -0.56 1.65 7.59
C SER A 92 -0.14 0.18 7.60
N VAL A 93 -0.01 -0.48 6.44
CA VAL A 93 0.49 -1.86 6.36
C VAL A 93 1.89 -1.99 6.95
N LEU A 94 2.82 -1.10 6.56
CA LEU A 94 4.22 -1.18 6.97
C LEU A 94 4.45 -0.77 8.44
N ASN A 95 3.71 0.22 8.95
CA ASN A 95 3.91 0.76 10.30
C ASN A 95 2.98 0.17 11.37
N GLU A 96 1.86 -0.41 10.97
CA GLU A 96 0.81 -0.88 11.89
C GLU A 96 0.54 -2.36 11.69
N ASP A 97 0.05 -2.78 10.52
CA ASP A 97 -0.41 -4.17 10.30
C ASP A 97 0.72 -5.20 10.50
N ILE A 98 1.86 -5.02 9.83
CA ILE A 98 3.02 -5.94 9.93
C ILE A 98 3.61 -5.93 11.35
N PRO A 99 3.97 -4.76 11.96
CA PRO A 99 4.44 -4.75 13.33
C PRO A 99 3.49 -5.37 14.33
N THR A 100 2.18 -5.08 14.23
CA THR A 100 1.18 -5.62 15.15
C THR A 100 1.16 -7.15 15.07
N ALA A 101 1.08 -7.71 13.86
CA ALA A 101 1.12 -9.15 13.67
C ALA A 101 2.41 -9.79 14.22
N LEU A 102 3.57 -9.15 14.03
CA LEU A 102 4.84 -9.61 14.59
C LEU A 102 4.83 -9.62 16.12
N HIS A 103 4.39 -8.54 16.76
CA HIS A 103 4.32 -8.45 18.22
C HIS A 103 3.34 -9.48 18.80
N GLU A 104 2.16 -9.63 18.20
CA GLU A 104 1.19 -10.66 18.59
C GLU A 104 1.80 -12.06 18.48
N ASN A 105 2.50 -12.34 17.38
CA ASN A 105 3.13 -13.62 17.13
C ASN A 105 4.29 -13.92 18.10
N PHE A 106 5.10 -12.91 18.43
CA PHE A 106 6.18 -13.01 19.41
C PHE A 106 5.66 -13.28 20.82
N ASN A 107 4.51 -12.70 21.18
CA ASN A 107 3.89 -12.86 22.51
C ASN A 107 3.05 -14.14 22.63
N ALA A 108 2.46 -14.62 21.53
CA ALA A 108 1.52 -15.74 21.55
C ALA A 108 2.15 -17.09 21.92
N ARG A 109 3.43 -17.30 21.60
CA ARG A 109 4.20 -18.48 22.00
C ARG A 109 5.57 -18.05 22.52
N PRO A 110 5.94 -18.35 23.77
CA PRO A 110 7.27 -18.00 24.27
C PRO A 110 8.34 -18.68 23.40
N PHE A 111 9.39 -17.93 23.05
CA PHE A 111 10.58 -18.55 22.47
C PHE A 111 11.33 -19.31 23.56
N GLU A 112 12.09 -20.34 23.17
CA GLU A 112 13.02 -21.02 24.07
C GLU A 112 14.33 -20.22 24.21
N PRO A 113 14.90 -20.04 25.42
CA PRO A 113 14.33 -20.40 26.73
C PRO A 113 13.16 -19.47 27.13
N ALA A 114 12.22 -20.02 27.91
CA ALA A 114 10.97 -19.36 28.30
C ALA A 114 11.16 -17.91 28.80
N GLY A 115 10.35 -16.98 28.29
CA GLY A 115 10.41 -15.55 28.63
C GLY A 115 11.31 -14.72 27.71
N TRP A 116 11.96 -15.33 26.72
CA TRP A 116 12.69 -14.61 25.69
C TRP A 116 11.70 -14.01 24.66
N ILE A 117 11.54 -12.68 24.68
CA ILE A 117 10.66 -11.96 23.75
C ILE A 117 11.51 -10.95 22.97
N PRO A 118 11.65 -11.11 21.64
CA PRO A 118 12.45 -10.19 20.84
C PRO A 118 11.75 -8.82 20.75
N ARG A 119 12.56 -7.76 20.62
CA ARG A 119 12.06 -6.41 20.38
C ARG A 119 12.13 -6.08 18.90
N LEU A 120 11.08 -5.47 18.36
CA LEU A 120 11.03 -4.99 16.99
C LEU A 120 11.34 -3.49 16.95
N HIS A 121 12.31 -3.08 16.15
CA HIS A 121 12.53 -1.68 15.80
C HIS A 121 12.27 -1.49 14.31
N THR A 122 11.38 -0.55 13.98
CA THR A 122 10.96 -0.31 12.59
C THR A 122 11.33 1.11 12.18
N ARG A 123 11.92 1.24 11.00
CA ARG A 123 12.17 2.52 10.34
C ARG A 123 11.55 2.51 8.95
N THR A 124 10.61 3.41 8.72
CA THR A 124 9.88 3.45 7.45
C THR A 124 10.26 4.70 6.66
N ASN A 125 10.49 4.52 5.38
CA ASN A 125 10.78 5.59 4.42
C ASN A 125 10.00 5.35 3.13
N GLY A 126 8.90 6.09 2.95
CA GLY A 126 8.01 5.93 1.80
C GLY A 126 7.37 4.53 1.74
N CYS A 127 7.62 3.80 0.66
CA CYS A 127 7.10 2.44 0.43
C CYS A 127 8.02 1.33 0.94
N CYS A 128 9.05 1.67 1.71
CA CYS A 128 10.03 0.75 2.27
C CYS A 128 10.02 0.84 3.79
N ALA A 129 10.07 -0.29 4.47
CA ALA A 129 10.26 -0.36 5.91
C ALA A 129 11.40 -1.33 6.26
N ASP A 130 12.37 -0.82 7.02
CA ASP A 130 13.47 -1.57 7.60
C ASP A 130 13.08 -2.07 8.99
N TYR A 131 13.17 -3.38 9.21
CA TYR A 131 12.81 -4.03 10.46
C TYR A 131 14.04 -4.69 11.08
N HIS A 132 14.33 -4.30 12.32
CA HIS A 132 15.39 -4.88 13.13
C HIS A 132 14.78 -5.65 14.30
N VAL A 133 15.02 -6.95 14.34
CA VAL A 133 14.65 -7.81 15.46
C VAL A 133 15.84 -7.90 16.41
N LEU A 134 15.69 -7.38 17.62
CA LEU A 134 16.71 -7.29 18.65
C LEU A 134 16.44 -8.29 19.79
N PRO A 135 17.48 -8.78 20.48
CA PRO A 135 17.30 -9.63 21.65
C PRO A 135 16.58 -8.89 22.81
N PRO A 136 15.91 -9.61 23.71
CA PRO A 136 15.36 -9.03 24.92
C PRO A 136 16.48 -8.37 25.76
N GLY A 137 16.23 -7.15 26.25
CA GLY A 137 17.14 -6.43 27.15
C GLY A 137 18.32 -5.72 26.49
N ALA A 138 18.29 -5.51 25.17
CA ALA A 138 19.43 -5.01 24.38
C ALA A 138 20.05 -3.68 24.84
N GLU A 139 21.17 -3.76 25.56
CA GLU A 139 22.32 -2.83 25.45
C GLU A 139 23.18 -3.15 24.20
N THR A 140 23.06 -4.36 23.65
CA THR A 140 23.74 -4.82 22.44
C THR A 140 23.02 -4.39 21.17
N LYS A 141 23.72 -3.70 20.27
CA LYS A 141 23.17 -3.16 19.00
C LYS A 141 23.03 -4.18 17.86
N THR A 142 23.38 -5.44 18.07
CA THR A 142 23.38 -6.45 17.00
C THR A 142 21.99 -7.05 16.84
N ALA A 143 21.39 -6.85 15.67
CA ALA A 143 20.11 -7.46 15.33
C ALA A 143 20.26 -8.97 15.09
N ILE A 144 19.29 -9.74 15.57
CA ILE A 144 19.15 -11.19 15.35
C ILE A 144 18.73 -11.43 13.91
N LEU A 145 17.78 -10.62 13.45
CA LEU A 145 17.29 -10.63 12.09
C LEU A 145 17.10 -9.19 11.64
N HIS A 146 17.58 -8.90 10.45
CA HIS A 146 17.36 -7.63 9.78
C HIS A 146 16.69 -7.94 8.45
N PHE A 147 15.50 -7.38 8.24
CA PHE A 147 14.78 -7.55 6.99
C PHE A 147 14.10 -6.26 6.57
N ILE A 148 13.83 -6.15 5.28
CA ILE A 148 13.22 -4.99 4.66
C ILE A 148 12.00 -5.44 3.91
N VAL A 149 10.91 -4.70 4.05
CA VAL A 149 9.70 -4.90 3.25
C VAL A 149 9.50 -3.69 2.35
N GLU A 150 9.52 -3.93 1.04
CA GLU A 150 9.20 -2.93 0.03
C GLU A 150 7.84 -3.26 -0.58
N LEU A 151 6.86 -2.36 -0.39
CA LEU A 151 5.49 -2.56 -0.83
C LEU A 151 5.16 -1.63 -2.00
N ASN A 152 5.11 -2.21 -3.20
CA ASN A 152 4.71 -1.54 -4.43
C ASN A 152 3.29 -1.94 -4.82
N VAL A 153 2.29 -1.41 -4.09
CA VAL A 153 0.84 -1.57 -4.32
C VAL A 153 0.37 -3.03 -4.35
N ASN A 154 0.68 -3.77 -5.42
CA ASN A 154 0.34 -5.17 -5.66
C ASN A 154 1.57 -6.09 -5.73
N LYS A 155 2.76 -5.61 -5.37
CA LYS A 155 3.98 -6.41 -5.29
C LYS A 155 4.70 -6.11 -3.98
N VAL A 156 5.20 -7.15 -3.33
CA VAL A 156 6.07 -7.03 -2.17
C VAL A 156 7.44 -7.64 -2.47
N ASN A 157 8.50 -6.93 -2.08
CA ASN A 157 9.82 -7.49 -1.95
C ASN A 157 10.15 -7.59 -0.47
N LEU A 158 10.48 -8.79 -0.01
CA LEU A 158 11.05 -9.05 1.31
C LEU A 158 12.55 -9.28 1.12
N VAL A 159 13.38 -8.42 1.69
CA VAL A 159 14.83 -8.53 1.64
C VAL A 159 15.33 -9.00 3.00
N LEU A 160 15.90 -10.19 3.07
CA LEU A 160 16.51 -10.73 4.28
C LEU A 160 18.00 -10.40 4.27
N LEU A 161 18.44 -9.52 5.16
CA LEU A 161 19.83 -9.07 5.22
C LEU A 161 20.64 -9.99 6.12
N LEU A 162 21.66 -10.60 5.52
CA LEU A 162 22.56 -11.50 6.24
C LEU A 162 23.84 -10.76 6.64
N PRO A 163 24.23 -10.80 7.92
CA PRO A 163 25.49 -10.23 8.35
C PRO A 163 26.65 -11.02 7.72
N HIS A 164 27.56 -10.31 7.07
CA HIS A 164 28.86 -10.83 6.60
C HIS A 164 28.78 -11.87 5.47
N ALA A 165 27.68 -11.89 4.70
CA ALA A 165 27.63 -12.66 3.46
C ALA A 165 28.37 -11.90 2.33
N PRO A 166 29.46 -12.45 1.75
CA PRO A 166 30.23 -11.76 0.70
C PRO A 166 29.52 -11.75 -0.65
N ASP A 167 28.66 -12.73 -0.92
CA ASP A 167 27.97 -12.91 -2.20
C ASP A 167 26.62 -13.64 -2.04
N LEU A 168 25.88 -13.75 -3.16
CA LEU A 168 24.60 -14.45 -3.22
C LEU A 168 24.74 -15.95 -2.96
N GLU A 169 25.85 -16.56 -3.39
CA GLU A 169 26.06 -17.99 -3.24
C GLU A 169 26.16 -18.34 -1.75
N TYR A 170 26.90 -17.54 -0.98
CA TYR A 170 26.96 -17.64 0.48
C TYR A 170 25.61 -17.37 1.12
N ALA A 171 24.88 -16.34 0.67
CA ALA A 171 23.55 -16.03 1.18
C ALA A 171 22.56 -17.19 0.94
N THR A 172 22.61 -17.83 -0.23
CA THR A 172 21.76 -18.97 -0.57
C THR A 172 22.19 -20.24 0.17
N ALA A 173 23.50 -20.46 0.27
CA ALA A 173 24.07 -21.56 1.04
C ALA A 173 23.72 -21.45 2.52
N TYR A 174 23.61 -20.23 3.06
CA TYR A 174 23.21 -19.99 4.45
C TYR A 174 21.86 -20.65 4.79
N PHE A 175 20.85 -20.50 3.93
CA PHE A 175 19.54 -21.14 4.13
C PHE A 175 19.59 -22.66 3.94
N LYS A 176 20.50 -23.16 3.10
CA LYS A 176 20.70 -24.61 2.88
C LYS A 176 21.48 -25.30 4.00
N ARG A 177 22.13 -24.55 4.91
CA ARG A 177 22.93 -25.12 6.01
C ARG A 177 22.08 -25.75 7.11
N SER A 178 20.86 -25.26 7.30
CA SER A 178 19.94 -25.75 8.34
C SER A 178 18.67 -26.24 7.68
N SER A 179 18.24 -27.46 8.01
CA SER A 179 16.96 -28.03 7.56
C SER A 179 15.79 -27.14 7.97
N SER A 180 15.89 -26.47 9.12
CA SER A 180 14.87 -25.52 9.61
C SER A 180 14.81 -24.26 8.74
N LEU A 181 15.96 -23.66 8.40
CA LEU A 181 16.00 -22.48 7.52
C LEU A 181 15.53 -22.79 6.10
N GLN A 182 15.92 -23.97 5.59
CA GLN A 182 15.47 -24.44 4.29
C GLN A 182 13.94 -24.66 4.28
N SER A 183 13.39 -25.26 5.33
CA SER A 183 11.94 -25.45 5.48
C SER A 183 11.17 -24.12 5.50
N CYS A 184 11.70 -23.09 6.19
CA CYS A 184 11.11 -21.75 6.16
C CYS A 184 11.08 -21.18 4.73
N LEU A 185 12.18 -21.31 3.98
CA LEU A 185 12.27 -20.83 2.60
C LEU A 185 11.31 -21.58 1.67
N GLU A 186 11.22 -22.90 1.79
CA GLU A 186 10.27 -23.73 1.03
C GLU A 186 8.82 -23.37 1.35
N GLY A 187 8.52 -23.07 2.63
CA GLY A 187 7.21 -22.56 3.05
C GLY A 187 6.87 -21.24 2.36
N ALA A 188 7.79 -20.28 2.34
CA ALA A 188 7.60 -19.01 1.63
C ALA A 188 7.40 -19.23 0.12
N GLN A 189 8.13 -20.14 -0.51
CA GLN A 189 7.93 -20.46 -1.92
C GLN A 189 6.55 -21.05 -2.22
N ARG A 190 6.02 -21.91 -1.34
CA ARG A 190 4.65 -22.45 -1.46
C ARG A 190 3.58 -21.39 -1.29
N GLU A 191 3.85 -20.37 -0.48
CA GLU A 191 3.01 -19.18 -0.33
C GLU A 191 3.11 -18.22 -1.53
N GLY A 192 4.00 -18.49 -2.48
CA GLY A 192 4.12 -17.74 -3.74
C GLY A 192 5.21 -16.67 -3.73
N TYR A 193 6.16 -16.71 -2.79
CA TYR A 193 7.37 -15.91 -2.89
C TYR A 193 8.36 -16.56 -3.90
N ALA A 194 8.76 -15.79 -4.89
CA ALA A 194 9.85 -16.14 -5.80
C ALA A 194 11.17 -15.62 -5.26
N LEU A 195 12.20 -16.47 -5.27
CA LEU A 195 13.56 -16.06 -4.93
C LEU A 195 14.16 -15.29 -6.11
N SER A 196 14.81 -14.16 -5.82
CA SER A 196 15.58 -13.44 -6.84
C SER A 196 16.96 -14.07 -7.01
N ASP A 197 17.38 -14.23 -8.27
CA ASP A 197 18.71 -14.70 -8.64
C ASP A 197 19.79 -13.60 -8.52
N THR A 198 19.41 -12.38 -8.12
CA THR A 198 20.33 -11.27 -7.93
C THR A 198 20.34 -10.84 -6.46
N PRO A 199 21.52 -10.79 -5.81
CA PRO A 199 21.62 -10.28 -4.45
C PRO A 199 21.38 -8.78 -4.43
N GLU A 200 20.69 -8.31 -3.38
CA GLU A 200 20.67 -6.88 -3.08
C GLU A 200 21.80 -6.55 -2.12
N HIS A 201 22.64 -5.57 -2.46
CA HIS A 201 23.68 -5.10 -1.55
C HIS A 201 23.21 -3.80 -0.91
N ARG A 202 23.02 -3.81 0.42
CA ARG A 202 22.58 -2.63 1.17
C ARG A 202 23.38 -2.49 2.45
N SER A 203 23.99 -1.32 2.65
CA SER A 203 24.76 -0.99 3.87
C SER A 203 25.87 -2.00 4.22
N GLY A 204 26.55 -2.55 3.21
CA GLY A 204 27.61 -3.55 3.40
C GLY A 204 27.12 -4.95 3.77
N MET A 205 25.80 -5.20 3.70
CA MET A 205 25.19 -6.52 3.85
C MET A 205 24.69 -7.01 2.50
N THR A 206 24.69 -8.33 2.34
CA THR A 206 24.09 -9.02 1.20
C THR A 206 22.71 -9.52 1.59
N GLY A 207 21.71 -9.11 0.82
CA GLY A 207 20.31 -9.36 1.02
C GLY A 207 19.78 -10.41 0.05
N LEU A 208 19.09 -11.40 0.59
CA LEU A 208 18.31 -12.36 -0.18
C LEU A 208 16.93 -11.76 -0.44
N VAL A 209 16.55 -11.61 -1.71
CA VAL A 209 15.29 -10.96 -2.10
C VAL A 209 14.24 -12.02 -2.43
N LEU A 210 13.11 -11.95 -1.74
CA LEU A 210 11.91 -12.75 -1.94
C LEU A 210 10.79 -11.84 -2.47
N THR A 211 10.32 -12.08 -3.69
CA THR A 211 9.27 -11.28 -4.32
C THR A 211 7.96 -12.06 -4.36
N ARG A 212 6.86 -11.44 -3.91
CA ARG A 212 5.50 -12.00 -4.07
C ARG A 212 4.60 -10.99 -4.76
N THR A 213 3.83 -11.46 -5.73
CA THR A 213 2.72 -10.68 -6.29
C THR A 213 1.51 -10.80 -5.38
N LEU A 214 0.95 -9.67 -4.99
CA LEU A 214 -0.24 -9.54 -4.17
C LEU A 214 -1.47 -9.31 -5.06
N HIS A 215 -2.65 -9.47 -4.47
CA HIS A 215 -3.92 -9.20 -5.17
C HIS A 215 -4.03 -7.73 -5.60
N GLU A 216 -4.76 -7.45 -6.69
CA GLU A 216 -4.93 -6.09 -7.23
C GLU A 216 -5.49 -5.11 -6.19
N ASP A 217 -6.45 -5.58 -5.39
CA ASP A 217 -7.07 -4.82 -4.30
C ASP A 217 -6.41 -5.00 -2.93
N PHE A 218 -5.18 -5.52 -2.86
CA PHE A 218 -4.52 -5.83 -1.57
C PHE A 218 -4.58 -4.68 -0.56
N LEU A 219 -4.25 -3.46 -0.99
CA LEU A 219 -4.26 -2.30 -0.09
C LEU A 219 -5.68 -1.94 0.40
N LEU A 220 -6.72 -2.29 -0.37
CA LEU A 220 -8.11 -1.93 -0.10
C LEU A 220 -8.85 -3.00 0.72
N ASP A 221 -8.41 -4.25 0.66
CA ASP A 221 -9.04 -5.41 1.31
C ASP A 221 -8.35 -5.73 2.66
N PRO A 222 -8.98 -5.41 3.82
CA PRO A 222 -8.37 -5.63 5.13
C PRO A 222 -8.08 -7.10 5.44
N ALA A 223 -8.87 -8.04 4.93
CA ALA A 223 -8.67 -9.46 5.20
C ALA A 223 -7.37 -9.97 4.57
N ARG A 224 -7.06 -9.49 3.35
CA ARG A 224 -5.81 -9.84 2.66
C ARG A 224 -4.60 -9.21 3.32
N ARG A 225 -4.71 -7.97 3.82
CA ARG A 225 -3.63 -7.31 4.57
C ARG A 225 -3.32 -8.07 5.86
N LEU A 226 -4.36 -8.46 6.60
CA LEU A 226 -4.22 -9.25 7.81
C LEU A 226 -3.57 -10.61 7.53
N TYR A 227 -4.06 -11.33 6.51
CA TYR A 227 -3.49 -12.61 6.11
C TYR A 227 -2.00 -12.49 5.77
N PHE A 228 -1.63 -11.50 4.95
CA PHE A 228 -0.24 -11.24 4.61
C PHE A 228 0.62 -10.91 5.84
N ALA A 229 0.15 -10.05 6.74
CA ALA A 229 0.87 -9.67 7.94
C ALA A 229 1.10 -10.88 8.88
N GLN A 230 0.09 -11.74 9.02
CA GLN A 230 0.18 -12.96 9.83
C GLN A 230 1.12 -13.99 9.21
N ASP A 231 1.00 -14.25 7.91
CA ASP A 231 1.89 -15.14 7.15
C ASP A 231 3.36 -14.70 7.27
N LEU A 232 3.63 -13.41 7.05
CA LEU A 232 4.94 -12.83 7.25
C LEU A 232 5.42 -13.00 8.70
N ALA A 233 4.56 -12.78 9.69
CA ALA A 233 4.92 -12.93 11.10
C ALA A 233 5.32 -14.37 11.45
N PHE A 234 4.60 -15.38 10.94
CA PHE A 234 4.98 -16.78 11.10
C PHE A 234 6.32 -17.10 10.44
N PHE A 235 6.54 -16.59 9.22
CA PHE A 235 7.81 -16.76 8.51
C PHE A 235 8.99 -16.17 9.31
N ILE A 236 8.86 -14.91 9.76
CA ILE A 236 9.89 -14.23 10.55
C ILE A 236 10.16 -14.95 11.87
N ARG A 237 9.12 -15.43 12.55
CA ARG A 237 9.29 -16.25 13.76
C ARG A 237 10.07 -17.53 13.47
N GLY A 238 9.70 -18.28 12.45
CA GLY A 238 10.38 -19.51 12.05
C GLY A 238 11.87 -19.25 11.75
N MET A 239 12.16 -18.14 11.07
CA MET A 239 13.53 -17.69 10.81
C MET A 239 14.33 -17.42 12.09
N ILE A 240 13.72 -16.76 13.09
CA ILE A 240 14.36 -16.49 14.39
C ILE A 240 14.65 -17.79 15.13
N GLU A 241 13.69 -18.71 15.17
CA GLU A 241 13.84 -20.02 15.84
C GLU A 241 14.93 -20.86 15.14
N ALA A 242 14.92 -20.90 13.81
CA ALA A 242 15.90 -21.64 13.00
C ALA A 242 17.32 -21.05 13.02
N HIS A 243 17.48 -19.75 13.32
CA HIS A 243 18.78 -19.12 13.49
C HIS A 243 19.40 -19.43 14.87
N ARG A 244 18.56 -19.70 15.87
CA ARG A 244 18.98 -19.88 17.27
C ARG A 244 19.17 -21.34 17.67
N GLY A 245 18.47 -22.27 17.01
CA GLY A 245 18.62 -23.72 17.16
C GLY A 245 19.74 -24.29 16.31
#